data_AF-A0AB39Q714-F1
#
_entry.id   AF-A0AB39Q714-F1
#
_cell.length_a   1.000
_cell.length_b   1.000
_cell.length_c   1.000
_cell.angle_alpha   90.00
_cell.angle_beta   90.00
_cell.angle_gamma   90.00
#
_symmetry.space_group_name_H-M   'P 1'
#
loop_
_entity.id
_entity.type
_entity.pdbx_description
1 polymer ?
#
loop_
_entity_poly.entity_id
_entity_poly.type
_entity_poly.pdbx_seq_one_letter_code
_entity_poly.pdbx_strand_id
1 'polypeptide(L)'
;MLDALDRLTVDWSDLQKARAQTKEILLALSEDKDALRELLERSREEEDLFDKCEHHRLLDKLVIYDALERGFRIRVHVSTEDHRDRPHDHRFSFTSLIMRGGYRHVRHQLVGRPEDIPDNVQDDFHARDSDLRVEPRFVTNEMAGNCYTLHHSEIHTTYTTPDTVSLFLRGPAEKERSLITERETGQVWWRFGEDKEKAERRGSKRISKQYFDELTQRLQGMEVL
;
A
#
# COMPACT_ATOMS: atom_id res chain seq x y z
N MET A 1 12.79 12.46 14.44
CA MET A 1 12.48 11.10 13.94
C MET A 1 13.54 10.45 13.03
N LEU A 2 14.22 11.20 12.14
CA LEU A 2 15.05 10.64 11.06
C LEU A 2 16.18 9.68 11.50
N ASP A 3 16.94 10.03 12.53
CA ASP A 3 17.98 9.15 13.10
C ASP A 3 17.47 7.76 13.49
N ALA A 4 16.21 7.68 13.94
CA ALA A 4 15.58 6.41 14.29
C ALA A 4 15.27 5.59 13.04
N LEU A 5 14.83 6.23 11.95
CA LEU A 5 14.64 5.58 10.66
C LEU A 5 15.96 5.07 10.09
N ASP A 6 17.05 5.83 10.19
CA ASP A 6 18.37 5.46 9.65
C ASP A 6 18.99 4.24 10.36
N ARG A 7 18.59 3.97 11.60
CA ARG A 7 19.04 2.80 12.37
C ARG A 7 18.04 1.64 12.35
N LEU A 8 16.83 1.87 11.85
CA LEU A 8 15.79 0.85 11.83
C LEU A 8 16.20 -0.29 10.91
N THR A 9 15.97 -1.52 11.40
CA THR A 9 16.00 -2.75 10.60
C THR A 9 14.78 -3.57 11.01
N VAL A 10 14.04 -4.09 10.02
CA VAL A 10 12.80 -4.85 10.26
C VAL A 10 12.96 -6.28 9.78
N ASP A 11 12.82 -7.24 10.70
CA ASP A 11 12.77 -8.65 10.39
C ASP A 11 11.31 -9.11 10.25
N TRP A 12 10.89 -9.35 9.00
CA TRP A 12 9.52 -9.77 8.68
C TRP A 12 9.26 -11.26 8.91
N SER A 13 10.29 -12.07 9.20
CA SER A 13 10.10 -13.49 9.52
C SER A 13 9.42 -13.70 10.87
N ASP A 14 9.52 -12.73 11.77
CA ASP A 14 8.77 -12.64 13.03
C ASP A 14 7.74 -11.50 12.94
N LEU A 15 6.57 -11.80 12.37
CA LEU A 15 5.53 -10.80 12.12
C LEU A 15 5.03 -10.10 13.40
N GLN A 16 5.10 -10.78 14.56
CA GLN A 16 4.69 -10.17 15.83
C GLN A 16 5.68 -9.08 16.26
N LYS A 17 6.99 -9.36 16.19
CA LYS A 17 8.02 -8.35 16.45
C LYS A 17 8.00 -7.24 15.42
N ALA A 18 7.90 -7.59 14.13
CA ALA A 18 7.80 -6.60 13.05
C ALA A 18 6.61 -5.67 13.28
N ARG A 19 5.43 -6.20 13.64
CA ARG A 19 4.25 -5.41 13.98
C ARG A 19 4.51 -4.43 15.12
N ALA A 20 5.11 -4.88 16.22
CA ALA A 20 5.36 -4.01 17.38
C ALA A 20 6.29 -2.85 17.01
N GLN A 21 7.42 -3.17 16.39
CA GLN A 21 8.44 -2.21 15.98
C GLN A 21 7.92 -1.20 14.93
N THR A 22 7.24 -1.70 13.88
CA THR A 22 6.75 -0.85 12.79
C THR A 22 5.59 0.02 13.24
N LYS A 23 4.74 -0.46 14.17
CA LYS A 23 3.69 0.36 14.80
C LYS A 23 4.31 1.52 15.59
N GLU A 24 5.31 1.26 16.42
CA GLU A 24 5.98 2.29 17.21
C GLU A 24 6.58 3.38 16.30
N ILE A 25 7.30 2.96 15.24
CA ILE A 25 7.89 3.87 14.27
C ILE A 25 6.84 4.71 13.53
N LEU A 26 5.74 4.09 13.08
CA LEU A 26 4.70 4.84 12.37
C LEU A 26 3.97 5.84 13.28
N LEU A 27 3.72 5.48 14.54
CA LEU A 27 3.12 6.39 15.52
C LEU A 27 4.04 7.58 15.77
N ALA A 28 5.32 7.33 16.08
CA ALA A 28 6.29 8.39 16.31
C ALA A 28 6.44 9.32 15.08
N LEU A 29 6.45 8.76 13.87
CA LEU A 29 6.50 9.56 12.64
C LEU A 29 5.22 10.36 12.40
N SER A 30 4.04 9.84 12.79
CA SER A 30 2.77 10.58 12.66
C SER A 30 2.64 11.75 13.62
N GLU A 31 3.38 11.74 14.73
CA GLU A 31 3.42 12.83 15.72
C GLU A 31 4.49 13.89 15.37
N ASP A 32 5.56 13.50 14.65
CA ASP A 32 6.64 14.37 14.21
C ASP A 32 6.36 14.97 12.81
N LYS A 33 5.46 15.96 12.77
CA LYS A 33 5.04 16.66 11.53
C LYS A 33 6.20 17.29 10.77
N ASP A 34 7.22 17.79 11.47
CA ASP A 34 8.40 18.38 10.86
C ASP A 34 9.22 17.33 10.12
N ALA A 35 9.45 16.16 10.75
CA ALA A 35 10.10 15.05 10.05
C ALA A 35 9.28 14.52 8.87
N LEU A 36 7.95 14.44 8.99
CA LEU A 36 7.11 14.01 7.87
C LEU A 36 7.16 14.99 6.69
N ARG A 37 7.22 16.31 6.98
CA ARG A 37 7.39 17.36 5.96
C ARG A 37 8.75 17.24 5.28
N GLU A 38 9.82 17.09 6.06
CA GLU A 38 11.17 16.91 5.53
C GLU A 38 11.27 15.67 4.62
N LEU A 39 10.64 14.55 5.00
CA LEU A 39 10.63 13.34 4.18
C LEU A 39 9.85 13.52 2.86
N LEU A 40 8.76 14.30 2.86
CA LEU A 40 8.04 14.63 1.63
C LEU A 40 8.84 15.57 0.73
N GLU A 41 9.52 16.56 1.30
CA GLU A 41 10.43 17.45 0.56
C GLU A 41 11.57 16.65 -0.08
N ARG A 42 12.19 15.73 0.67
CA ARG A 42 13.20 14.80 0.13
C ARG A 42 12.63 13.93 -0.98
N SER A 43 11.45 13.34 -0.79
CA SER A 43 10.78 12.53 -1.83
C SER A 43 10.52 13.32 -3.12
N ARG A 44 10.37 14.64 -3.02
CA ARG A 44 10.07 15.54 -4.13
C ARG A 44 11.32 16.01 -4.87
N GLU A 45 12.47 16.02 -4.21
CA GLU A 45 13.75 16.47 -4.79
C GLU A 45 14.69 15.31 -5.19
N GLU A 46 14.67 14.19 -4.46
CA GLU A 46 15.45 12.99 -4.78
C GLU A 46 14.75 12.19 -5.90
N GLU A 47 15.33 12.18 -7.11
CA GLU A 47 14.73 11.51 -8.29
C GLU A 47 14.40 10.04 -8.04
N ASP A 48 15.28 9.32 -7.33
CA ASP A 48 15.06 7.91 -7.00
C ASP A 48 13.79 7.68 -6.17
N LEU A 49 13.45 8.59 -5.25
CA LEU A 49 12.22 8.49 -4.46
C LEU A 49 11.01 8.97 -5.26
N PHE A 50 11.18 10.09 -5.99
CA PHE A 50 10.13 10.70 -6.79
C PHE A 50 9.61 9.74 -7.87
N ASP A 51 10.50 9.05 -8.57
CA ASP A 51 10.14 8.08 -9.62
C ASP A 51 9.31 6.89 -9.10
N LYS A 52 9.35 6.64 -7.79
CA LYS A 52 8.55 5.60 -7.14
C LYS A 52 7.19 6.11 -6.69
N CYS A 53 6.89 7.40 -6.82
CA CYS A 53 5.60 8.00 -6.49
C CYS A 53 4.61 7.82 -7.64
N GLU A 54 3.36 7.47 -7.31
CA GLU A 54 2.37 7.05 -8.32
C GLU A 54 0.96 7.50 -7.97
N HIS A 55 0.18 7.85 -9.00
CA HIS A 55 -1.27 8.00 -8.94
C HIS A 55 -1.91 6.69 -9.43
N HIS A 56 -2.70 6.06 -8.56
CA HIS A 56 -3.53 4.91 -8.92
C HIS A 56 -4.99 5.28 -8.80
N ARG A 57 -5.84 4.47 -9.45
CA ARG A 57 -7.30 4.61 -9.38
C ARG A 57 -7.82 4.81 -7.95
N LEU A 58 -7.34 4.02 -6.97
CA LEU A 58 -7.84 4.03 -5.58
C LEU A 58 -7.05 4.94 -4.63
N LEU A 59 -5.80 5.26 -4.96
CA LEU A 59 -4.93 6.05 -4.07
C LEU A 59 -3.75 6.65 -4.81
N ASP A 60 -3.29 7.78 -4.28
CA ASP A 60 -1.95 8.30 -4.50
C ASP A 60 -0.96 7.65 -3.54
N LYS A 61 0.21 7.31 -4.04
CA LYS A 61 1.29 6.62 -3.31
C LYS A 61 2.55 7.47 -3.39
N LEU A 62 2.93 8.12 -2.29
CA LEU A 62 4.16 8.90 -2.19
C LEU A 62 5.20 8.10 -1.41
N VAL A 63 6.35 7.78 -2.00
CA VAL A 63 7.42 7.03 -1.33
C VAL A 63 8.35 8.00 -0.62
N ILE A 64 8.24 8.06 0.70
CA ILE A 64 8.94 9.08 1.50
C ILE A 64 10.24 8.59 2.14
N TYR A 65 10.45 7.26 2.16
CA TYR A 65 11.69 6.66 2.68
C TYR A 65 11.86 5.26 2.08
N ASP A 66 13.01 4.95 1.50
CA ASP A 66 13.31 3.66 0.88
C ASP A 66 14.59 3.06 1.48
N ALA A 67 14.43 1.97 2.23
CA ALA A 67 15.50 1.29 2.94
C ALA A 67 15.29 -0.24 2.88
N LEU A 68 14.94 -0.74 1.70
CA LEU A 68 14.63 -2.16 1.52
C LEU A 68 15.84 -3.07 1.82
N GLU A 69 17.07 -2.56 1.72
CA GLU A 69 18.29 -3.23 2.18
C GLU A 69 18.30 -3.46 3.71
N ARG A 70 17.55 -2.66 4.47
CA ARG A 70 17.28 -2.84 5.91
C ARG A 70 15.87 -3.40 6.18
N GLY A 71 15.19 -3.83 5.13
CA GLY A 71 13.92 -4.52 5.22
C GLY A 71 12.68 -3.63 5.24
N PHE A 72 12.74 -2.33 4.91
CA PHE A 72 11.50 -1.52 4.89
C PHE A 72 11.46 -0.37 3.89
N ARG A 73 10.26 0.05 3.53
CA ARG A 73 9.97 1.28 2.78
C ARG A 73 8.71 1.93 3.34
N ILE A 74 8.74 3.25 3.53
CA ILE A 74 7.62 4.04 4.04
C ILE A 74 6.98 4.82 2.90
N ARG A 75 5.65 4.87 2.93
CA ARG A 75 4.82 5.59 1.97
C ARG A 75 3.73 6.37 2.67
N VAL A 76 3.35 7.49 2.09
CA VAL A 76 2.07 8.13 2.36
C VAL A 76 1.09 7.63 1.30
N HIS A 77 -0.04 7.09 1.73
CA HIS A 77 -1.17 6.80 0.84
C HIS A 77 -2.27 7.84 1.07
N VAL A 78 -2.79 8.41 -0.02
CA VAL A 78 -3.95 9.32 -0.01
C VAL A 78 -5.05 8.71 -0.87
N SER A 79 -6.21 8.42 -0.29
CA SER A 79 -7.31 7.81 -1.04
C SER A 79 -7.93 8.81 -2.02
N THR A 80 -8.21 8.35 -3.23
CA THR A 80 -8.91 9.12 -4.27
C THR A 80 -10.43 9.06 -4.05
N GLU A 81 -11.21 9.58 -5.02
CA GLU A 81 -12.67 9.46 -5.01
C GLU A 81 -13.17 8.02 -5.28
N ASP A 82 -12.35 7.19 -5.94
CA ASP A 82 -12.69 5.79 -6.19
C ASP A 82 -12.32 4.94 -4.97
N HIS A 83 -13.31 4.22 -4.47
CA HIS A 83 -13.25 3.53 -3.20
C HIS A 83 -13.57 2.04 -3.32
N ARG A 84 -13.83 1.54 -4.53
CA ARG A 84 -14.17 0.13 -4.73
C ARG A 84 -12.92 -0.68 -5.03
N ASP A 85 -12.30 -1.10 -3.95
CA ASP A 85 -11.23 -2.09 -3.98
C ASP A 85 -11.73 -3.47 -4.38
N ARG A 86 -10.84 -4.26 -4.96
CA ARG A 86 -11.09 -5.64 -5.36
C ARG A 86 -10.30 -6.55 -4.42
N PRO A 87 -10.85 -7.69 -3.99
CA PRO A 87 -10.13 -8.64 -3.15
C PRO A 87 -8.74 -8.97 -3.70
N HIS A 88 -7.72 -8.69 -2.91
CA HIS A 88 -6.33 -8.89 -3.33
C HIS A 88 -5.43 -9.19 -2.14
N ASP A 89 -4.26 -9.75 -2.44
CA ASP A 89 -3.15 -9.84 -1.49
C ASP A 89 -1.99 -8.92 -1.91
N HIS A 90 -0.91 -8.93 -1.14
CA HIS A 90 0.26 -8.08 -1.40
C HIS A 90 1.49 -8.93 -1.65
N ARG A 91 2.45 -8.40 -2.41
CA ARG A 91 3.75 -9.07 -2.62
C ARG A 91 4.65 -9.05 -1.38
N PHE A 92 4.28 -8.31 -0.35
CA PHE A 92 5.07 -8.03 0.83
C PHE A 92 4.15 -7.89 2.03
N SER A 93 4.64 -8.24 3.21
CA SER A 93 3.97 -7.90 4.47
C SER A 93 4.12 -6.40 4.75
N PHE A 94 3.16 -5.82 5.46
CA PHE A 94 3.17 -4.39 5.76
C PHE A 94 2.43 -4.05 7.04
N THR A 95 2.72 -2.87 7.57
CA THR A 95 1.98 -2.19 8.64
C THR A 95 1.44 -0.87 8.10
N SER A 96 0.18 -0.57 8.41
CA SER A 96 -0.45 0.70 8.05
C SER A 96 -1.02 1.38 9.29
N LEU A 97 -0.81 2.69 9.38
CA LEU A 97 -1.39 3.59 10.38
C LEU A 97 -2.27 4.60 9.67
N ILE A 98 -3.55 4.67 10.03
CA ILE A 98 -4.45 5.69 9.49
C ILE A 98 -4.21 6.98 10.27
N MET A 99 -3.79 8.03 9.57
CA MET A 99 -3.59 9.36 10.16
C MET A 99 -4.88 10.18 10.13
N ARG A 100 -5.68 10.02 9.07
CA ARG A 100 -6.92 10.75 8.85
C ARG A 100 -7.94 9.91 8.09
N GLY A 101 -9.22 10.13 8.39
CA GLY A 101 -10.33 9.46 7.71
C GLY A 101 -10.54 8.05 8.23
N GLY A 102 -10.96 7.15 7.35
CA GLY A 102 -11.20 5.77 7.71
C GLY A 102 -11.69 4.93 6.55
N TYR A 103 -11.74 3.62 6.77
CA TYR A 103 -12.29 2.68 5.81
C TYR A 103 -12.81 1.42 6.45
N ARG A 104 -13.74 0.78 5.76
CA ARG A 104 -14.13 -0.58 6.09
C ARG A 104 -13.09 -1.53 5.52
N HIS A 105 -12.45 -2.30 6.39
CA HIS A 105 -11.45 -3.30 6.04
C HIS A 105 -12.07 -4.68 6.20
N VAL A 106 -12.00 -5.49 5.15
CA VAL A 106 -12.51 -6.87 5.17
C VAL A 106 -11.38 -7.81 4.84
N ARG A 107 -11.07 -8.73 5.75
CA ARG A 107 -10.18 -9.87 5.49
C ARG A 107 -11.01 -11.05 5.00
N HIS A 108 -10.55 -11.67 3.93
CA HIS A 108 -11.23 -12.76 3.26
C HIS A 108 -10.46 -14.07 3.42
N GLN A 109 -11.20 -15.17 3.43
CA GLN A 109 -10.64 -16.48 3.11
C GLN A 109 -10.78 -16.71 1.62
N LEU A 110 -9.69 -17.16 0.98
CA LEU A 110 -9.71 -17.67 -0.37
C LEU A 110 -10.16 -19.14 -0.35
N VAL A 111 -11.16 -19.47 -1.17
CA VAL A 111 -11.65 -20.83 -1.42
C VAL A 111 -11.34 -21.16 -2.87
N GLY A 112 -10.76 -22.33 -3.13
CA GLY A 112 -10.25 -22.74 -4.45
C GLY A 112 -8.72 -22.67 -4.53
N ARG A 113 -8.15 -22.87 -5.73
CA ARG A 113 -6.69 -22.88 -5.94
C ARG A 113 -6.26 -21.91 -7.05
N PRO A 114 -5.35 -20.96 -6.78
CA PRO A 114 -4.91 -20.00 -7.78
C PRO A 114 -3.81 -20.55 -8.72
N GLU A 115 -3.35 -21.78 -8.51
CA GLU A 115 -2.20 -22.39 -9.20
C GLU A 115 -2.41 -22.54 -10.71
N ASP A 116 -3.66 -22.66 -11.16
CA ASP A 116 -4.01 -22.86 -12.56
C ASP A 116 -4.10 -21.55 -13.36
N ILE A 117 -3.86 -20.39 -12.74
CA ILE A 117 -3.96 -19.08 -13.40
C ILE A 117 -2.65 -18.76 -14.14
N PRO A 118 -2.64 -18.69 -15.48
CA PRO A 118 -1.41 -18.47 -16.24
C PRO A 118 -0.77 -17.10 -15.99
N ASP A 119 0.56 -17.03 -16.09
CA ASP A 119 1.36 -15.82 -15.81
C ASP A 119 1.10 -14.65 -16.78
N ASN A 120 0.53 -14.91 -17.96
CA ASN A 120 0.18 -13.87 -18.93
C ASN A 120 -1.10 -13.11 -18.56
N VAL A 121 -1.84 -13.53 -17.54
CA VAL A 121 -3.05 -12.88 -17.01
C VAL A 121 -2.63 -11.77 -16.03
N GLN A 122 -2.20 -10.60 -16.54
CA GLN A 122 -1.53 -9.56 -15.73
C GLN A 122 -2.34 -8.27 -15.47
N ASP A 123 -3.52 -8.18 -16.05
CA ASP A 123 -4.42 -7.03 -15.95
C ASP A 123 -5.87 -7.48 -16.11
N ASP A 124 -6.80 -6.59 -15.80
CA ASP A 124 -8.23 -6.89 -15.80
C ASP A 124 -8.81 -7.07 -17.21
N PHE A 125 -8.19 -6.54 -18.26
CA PHE A 125 -8.58 -6.83 -19.64
C PHE A 125 -8.32 -8.29 -20.04
N HIS A 126 -7.34 -8.92 -19.40
CA HIS A 126 -7.01 -10.33 -19.63
C HIS A 126 -7.54 -11.25 -18.53
N ALA A 127 -8.37 -10.74 -17.60
CA ALA A 127 -8.88 -11.50 -16.48
C ALA A 127 -9.53 -12.81 -16.94
N ARG A 128 -9.30 -13.87 -16.16
CA ARG A 128 -9.83 -15.20 -16.45
C ARG A 128 -10.89 -15.57 -15.42
N ASP A 129 -11.93 -16.24 -15.88
CA ASP A 129 -12.87 -16.89 -14.99
C ASP A 129 -12.14 -17.97 -14.19
N SER A 130 -12.47 -18.08 -12.91
CA SER A 130 -11.93 -19.11 -12.03
C SER A 130 -13.00 -19.63 -11.08
N ASP A 131 -12.71 -20.77 -10.46
CA ASP A 131 -13.51 -21.30 -9.35
C ASP A 131 -13.18 -20.61 -8.01
N LEU A 132 -12.22 -19.67 -8.00
CA LEU A 132 -11.85 -18.94 -6.79
C LEU A 132 -13.03 -18.16 -6.24
N ARG A 133 -13.24 -18.27 -4.94
CA ARG A 133 -14.21 -17.48 -4.19
C ARG A 133 -13.51 -16.83 -3.01
N VAL A 134 -13.98 -15.64 -2.66
CA VAL A 134 -13.50 -14.89 -1.51
C VAL A 134 -14.63 -14.68 -0.52
N GLU A 135 -14.48 -15.32 0.62
CA GLU A 135 -15.47 -15.30 1.69
C GLU A 135 -15.02 -14.33 2.79
N PRO A 136 -15.84 -13.33 3.15
CA PRO A 136 -15.48 -12.40 4.21
C PRO A 136 -15.43 -13.14 5.55
N ARG A 137 -14.32 -13.00 6.28
CA ARG A 137 -14.11 -13.66 7.59
C ARG A 137 -14.03 -12.70 8.74
N PHE A 138 -13.42 -11.53 8.52
CA PHE A 138 -13.22 -10.55 9.56
C PHE A 138 -13.42 -9.16 8.99
N VAL A 139 -14.24 -8.35 9.65
CA VAL A 139 -14.61 -7.00 9.21
C VAL A 139 -14.29 -6.03 10.32
N THR A 140 -13.53 -5.00 9.99
CA THR A 140 -13.25 -3.87 10.89
C THR A 140 -13.60 -2.56 10.21
N ASN A 141 -13.92 -1.57 11.02
CA ASN A 141 -13.98 -0.18 10.59
C ASN A 141 -12.73 0.49 11.14
N GLU A 142 -11.77 0.76 10.25
CA GLU A 142 -10.52 1.39 10.60
C GLU A 142 -10.67 2.91 10.57
N MET A 143 -10.18 3.58 11.59
CA MET A 143 -10.29 5.03 11.78
C MET A 143 -8.92 5.65 12.05
N ALA A 144 -8.81 6.97 12.00
CA ALA A 144 -7.61 7.69 12.44
C ALA A 144 -7.11 7.19 13.82
N GLY A 145 -5.81 6.92 13.91
CA GLY A 145 -5.15 6.30 15.06
C GLY A 145 -5.10 4.77 15.03
N ASN A 146 -5.94 4.10 14.23
CA ASN A 146 -5.86 2.64 14.08
C ASN A 146 -4.60 2.24 13.31
N CYS A 147 -3.95 1.18 13.79
CA CYS A 147 -2.78 0.61 13.17
C CYS A 147 -2.90 -0.92 13.09
N TYR A 148 -2.68 -1.47 11.91
CA TYR A 148 -2.72 -2.91 11.66
C TYR A 148 -1.55 -3.37 10.80
N THR A 149 -1.23 -4.65 10.94
CA THR A 149 -0.25 -5.35 10.13
C THR A 149 -0.95 -6.47 9.36
N LEU A 150 -0.53 -6.67 8.12
CA LEU A 150 -1.05 -7.69 7.23
C LEU A 150 0.11 -8.52 6.67
N HIS A 151 -0.02 -9.84 6.74
CA HIS A 151 0.91 -10.74 6.07
C HIS A 151 0.67 -10.75 4.56
N HIS A 152 1.72 -10.93 3.76
CA HIS A 152 1.64 -10.90 2.29
C HIS A 152 0.66 -11.93 1.68
N SER A 153 0.28 -12.97 2.42
CA SER A 153 -0.66 -14.01 1.96
C SER A 153 -2.12 -13.73 2.30
N GLU A 154 -2.42 -12.68 3.06
CA GLU A 154 -3.80 -12.37 3.44
C GLU A 154 -4.52 -11.64 2.30
N ILE A 155 -5.72 -12.12 1.96
CA ILE A 155 -6.60 -11.48 0.99
C ILE A 155 -7.48 -10.48 1.72
N HIS A 156 -7.50 -9.23 1.26
CA HIS A 156 -8.31 -8.19 1.85
C HIS A 156 -8.96 -7.26 0.82
N THR A 157 -9.97 -6.51 1.27
CA THR A 157 -10.48 -5.33 0.57
C THR A 157 -10.58 -4.17 1.54
N THR A 158 -10.36 -2.98 1.01
CA THR A 158 -10.65 -1.72 1.70
C THR A 158 -11.76 -0.96 0.98
N TYR A 159 -12.69 -0.38 1.74
CA TYR A 159 -13.68 0.55 1.19
C TYR A 159 -13.40 1.91 1.81
N THR A 160 -12.59 2.71 1.10
CA THR A 160 -12.05 3.97 1.57
C THR A 160 -13.02 5.12 1.44
N THR A 161 -12.97 6.06 2.38
CA THR A 161 -13.54 7.38 2.13
C THR A 161 -12.49 8.24 1.42
N PRO A 162 -12.88 9.14 0.50
CA PRO A 162 -11.96 10.10 -0.09
C PRO A 162 -11.19 10.87 1.00
N ASP A 163 -9.96 11.29 0.70
CA ASP A 163 -9.09 12.03 1.63
C ASP A 163 -8.73 11.27 2.92
N THR A 164 -8.87 9.94 2.90
CA THR A 164 -8.24 9.09 3.92
C THR A 164 -6.73 9.07 3.67
N VAL A 165 -5.96 9.34 4.73
CA VAL A 165 -4.50 9.36 4.68
C VAL A 165 -3.94 8.33 5.63
N SER A 166 -3.00 7.53 5.15
CA SER A 166 -2.28 6.55 5.97
C SER A 166 -0.78 6.57 5.73
N LEU A 167 0.00 6.37 6.80
CA LEU A 167 1.37 5.89 6.66
C LEU A 167 1.36 4.39 6.40
N PHE A 168 2.19 3.95 5.47
CA PHE A 168 2.28 2.57 5.03
C PHE A 168 3.73 2.14 4.99
N LEU A 169 4.12 1.25 5.90
CA LEU A 169 5.45 0.68 6.00
C LEU A 169 5.40 -0.77 5.53
N ARG A 170 6.06 -1.06 4.41
CA ARG A 170 6.15 -2.41 3.85
C ARG A 170 7.54 -3.01 3.97
N GLY A 171 7.60 -4.34 3.97
CA GLY A 171 8.81 -5.11 3.82
C GLY A 171 9.31 -5.25 2.37
N PRO A 172 10.34 -6.09 2.16
CA PRO A 172 10.75 -6.55 0.84
C PRO A 172 9.68 -7.44 0.20
N ALA A 173 9.75 -7.64 -1.11
CA ALA A 173 8.85 -8.56 -1.79
C ALA A 173 9.18 -10.01 -1.38
N GLU A 174 8.18 -10.71 -0.87
CA GLU A 174 8.23 -12.12 -0.45
C GLU A 174 7.69 -13.06 -1.54
N LYS A 175 7.02 -12.50 -2.55
CA LYS A 175 6.56 -13.21 -3.74
C LYS A 175 6.62 -12.34 -5.00
N GLU A 176 6.67 -13.01 -6.16
CA GLU A 176 6.83 -12.33 -7.44
C GLU A 176 5.61 -11.51 -7.88
N ARG A 177 4.40 -11.95 -7.51
CA ARG A 177 3.12 -11.41 -7.96
C ARG A 177 2.07 -11.48 -6.87
N SER A 178 1.10 -10.57 -6.89
CA SER A 178 -0.09 -10.61 -6.04
C SER A 178 -1.34 -11.01 -6.82
N LEU A 179 -2.26 -11.68 -6.15
CA LEU A 179 -3.56 -12.08 -6.68
C LEU A 179 -4.52 -10.89 -6.61
N ILE A 180 -5.30 -10.66 -7.67
CA ILE A 180 -6.50 -9.81 -7.61
C ILE A 180 -7.66 -10.64 -8.15
N THR A 181 -8.78 -10.64 -7.44
CA THR A 181 -9.99 -11.36 -7.85
C THR A 181 -11.25 -10.51 -7.67
N GLU A 182 -12.23 -10.72 -8.53
CA GLU A 182 -13.56 -10.12 -8.44
C GLU A 182 -14.51 -11.02 -7.66
N ARG A 183 -15.10 -10.46 -6.60
CA ARG A 183 -15.99 -11.20 -5.70
C ARG A 183 -17.23 -11.77 -6.38
N GLU A 184 -17.81 -11.04 -7.33
CA GLU A 184 -19.09 -11.38 -7.96
C GLU A 184 -18.93 -12.37 -9.11
N THR A 185 -17.88 -12.22 -9.90
CA THR A 185 -17.65 -12.99 -11.14
C THR A 185 -16.67 -14.15 -10.92
N GLY A 186 -15.82 -14.09 -9.89
CA GLY A 186 -14.70 -15.02 -9.71
C GLY A 186 -13.57 -14.78 -10.71
N GLN A 187 -13.60 -13.67 -11.45
CA GLN A 187 -12.54 -13.31 -12.37
C GLN A 187 -11.26 -13.00 -11.62
N VAL A 188 -10.11 -13.31 -12.23
CA VAL A 188 -8.82 -13.23 -11.55
C VAL A 188 -7.70 -12.82 -12.50
N TRP A 189 -6.72 -12.11 -11.95
CA TRP A 189 -5.46 -11.78 -12.61
C TRP A 189 -4.35 -11.54 -11.59
N TRP A 190 -3.12 -11.57 -12.10
CA TRP A 190 -1.92 -11.30 -11.35
C TRP A 190 -1.51 -9.84 -11.45
N ARG A 191 -0.96 -9.29 -10.37
CA ARG A 191 -0.26 -8.01 -10.37
C ARG A 191 1.21 -8.23 -10.04
N PHE A 192 2.05 -7.88 -11.00
CA PHE A 192 3.51 -8.05 -10.89
C PHE A 192 4.19 -6.82 -10.27
N GLY A 193 5.47 -6.99 -9.97
CA GLY A 193 6.36 -5.87 -9.66
C GLY A 193 6.69 -5.01 -10.87
N GLU A 194 7.23 -3.83 -10.58
CA GLU A 194 7.66 -2.85 -11.58
C GLU A 194 8.62 -3.45 -12.63
N ASP A 195 9.48 -4.38 -12.22
CA ASP A 195 10.44 -5.10 -13.04
C ASP A 195 9.80 -6.02 -14.09
N LYS A 196 8.59 -6.52 -13.83
CA LYS A 196 7.82 -7.42 -14.72
C LYS A 196 6.51 -6.79 -15.22
N GLU A 197 6.23 -5.53 -14.89
CA GLU A 197 5.01 -4.82 -15.31
C GLU A 197 5.15 -4.27 -16.74
N LYS A 198 4.06 -4.34 -17.53
CA LYS A 198 4.01 -3.78 -18.89
C LYS A 198 4.32 -2.27 -18.87
N ALA A 199 5.13 -1.81 -19.82
CA ALA A 199 5.61 -0.43 -19.87
C ALA A 199 4.48 0.63 -19.93
N GLU A 200 3.40 0.33 -20.64
CA GLU A 200 2.20 1.19 -20.76
C GLU A 200 1.56 1.47 -19.39
N ARG A 201 1.42 0.43 -18.56
CA ARG A 201 0.85 0.53 -17.21
C ARG A 201 1.77 1.26 -16.23
N ARG A 202 3.09 1.17 -16.42
CA ARG A 202 4.06 1.94 -15.65
C ARG A 202 3.97 3.43 -15.99
N GLY A 203 3.79 3.77 -17.26
CA GLY A 203 3.65 5.16 -17.72
C GLY A 203 2.39 5.85 -17.19
N SER A 204 1.26 5.13 -17.14
CA SER A 204 -0.05 5.71 -16.77
C SER A 204 -0.19 6.13 -15.30
N LYS A 205 0.73 5.70 -14.43
CA LYS A 205 0.70 5.99 -12.98
C LYS A 205 1.66 7.10 -12.56
N ARG A 206 2.56 7.52 -13.44
CA ARG A 206 3.56 8.53 -13.10
C ARG A 206 2.88 9.85 -12.78
N ILE A 207 3.34 10.51 -11.73
CA ILE A 207 2.86 11.83 -11.34
C ILE A 207 3.84 12.92 -11.75
N SER A 208 3.34 14.12 -11.97
CA SER A 208 4.17 15.30 -12.16
C SER A 208 4.59 15.89 -10.81
N LYS A 209 5.69 16.64 -10.81
CA LYS A 209 6.14 17.40 -9.64
C LYS A 209 5.06 18.39 -9.15
N GLN A 210 4.35 19.03 -10.09
CA GLN A 210 3.22 19.89 -9.78
C GLN A 210 2.12 19.14 -9.02
N TYR A 211 1.74 17.94 -9.47
CA TYR A 211 0.71 17.15 -8.80
C TYR A 211 1.15 16.68 -7.40
N PHE A 212 2.43 16.34 -7.24
CA PHE A 212 3.01 16.06 -5.92
C PHE A 212 2.89 17.28 -4.99
N ASP A 213 3.18 18.47 -5.50
CA ASP A 213 3.11 19.72 -4.73
C ASP A 213 1.65 20.03 -4.32
N GLU A 214 0.69 19.82 -5.23
CA GLU A 214 -0.75 19.92 -4.96
C GLU A 214 -1.21 18.92 -3.89
N LEU A 215 -0.76 17.66 -3.96
CA LEU A 215 -1.04 16.66 -2.92
C LEU A 215 -0.46 17.06 -1.56
N THR A 216 0.76 17.58 -1.54
CA THR A 216 1.42 18.02 -0.31
C THR A 216 0.68 19.21 0.33
N GLN A 217 0.23 20.18 -0.47
CA GLN A 217 -0.62 21.27 0.01
C GLN A 217 -1.96 20.77 0.56
N ARG A 218 -2.58 19.78 -0.08
CA ARG A 218 -3.78 19.12 0.45
C ARG A 218 -3.51 18.45 1.80
N LEU A 219 -2.39 17.75 1.95
CA LEU A 219 -1.99 17.13 3.22
C LEU A 219 -1.82 18.18 4.34
N GLN A 220 -1.25 19.36 4.03
CA GLN A 220 -1.18 20.50 4.96
C GLN A 220 -2.57 21.02 5.34
N GLY A 221 -3.45 21.24 4.35
CA GLY A 221 -4.82 21.71 4.58
C GLY A 221 -5.69 20.71 5.36
N MET A 222 -5.32 19.43 5.34
CA MET A 222 -5.94 18.37 6.14
C MET A 222 -5.36 18.22 7.55
N GLU A 223 -4.40 19.08 7.92
CA GLU A 223 -3.68 19.04 9.20
C GLU A 223 -2.93 17.72 9.47
N VAL A 224 -2.62 16.97 8.41
CA VAL A 224 -1.76 15.77 8.48
C VAL A 224 -0.29 16.17 8.62
N LEU A 225 0.09 17.30 8.00
CA LEU A 225 1.41 17.91 8.09
C LEU A 225 1.43 19.10 9.05
#